data_AF-A0A7S0UJY1-F1
#
_entry.id   AF-A0A7S0UJY1-F1
#
_cell.length_a   1.000
_cell.length_b   1.000
_cell.length_c   1.000
_cell.angle_alpha   90.00
_cell.angle_beta   90.00
_cell.angle_gamma   90.00
#
_symmetry.space_group_name_H-M   'P 1'
#
loop_
_entity.id
_entity.type
_entity.pdbx_description
1 polymer ?
#
loop_
_entity_poly.entity_id
_entity_poly.type
_entity_poly.pdbx_seq_one_letter_code
_entity_poly.pdbx_strand_id
1 'polypeptide(L)'
;ANKYLDIFAAFRDEVRALAKTKAEAAAFLGACDKVRDHSLAAAGVRLEDKADGKAVWKLEDPAVLAAELAERVAIAAAAARKKLENAVDRKKKDLEKLQTLASLPSVAVALGDKYSAFDAETGEPTMDKLGVALEGKAKEKAKKDFEKAVKIREPLAKKMMEDPDCLKNMAKEIEDLALQIEKLKNE
;
A
#
# COMPACT_ATOMS: atom_id res chain seq x y z
N ALA A 1 -4.26 -15.47 -46.25
CA ALA A 1 -4.34 -16.19 -44.97
C ALA A 1 -5.67 -15.85 -44.31
N ASN A 2 -6.35 -16.82 -43.70
CA ASN A 2 -7.64 -16.58 -43.05
C ASN A 2 -7.39 -16.21 -41.59
N LYS A 3 -7.41 -14.91 -41.29
CA LYS A 3 -7.09 -14.36 -39.96
C LYS A 3 -7.84 -15.05 -38.81
N TYR A 4 -9.06 -15.52 -39.04
CA TYR A 4 -9.84 -16.20 -38.01
C TYR A 4 -9.29 -17.60 -37.70
N LEU A 5 -8.94 -18.37 -38.73
CA LEU A 5 -8.32 -19.68 -38.55
C LEU A 5 -6.95 -19.55 -37.89
N ASP A 6 -6.18 -18.52 -38.23
CA ASP A 6 -4.87 -18.25 -37.64
C ASP A 6 -5.00 -17.94 -36.13
N ILE A 7 -6.00 -17.14 -35.73
CA ILE A 7 -6.29 -16.85 -34.32
C ILE A 7 -6.60 -18.13 -33.53
N PHE A 8 -7.49 -18.98 -34.05
CA PHE A 8 -7.86 -20.22 -33.35
C PHE A 8 -6.76 -21.27 -33.37
N ALA A 9 -5.92 -21.31 -34.40
CA ALA A 9 -4.73 -22.16 -34.42
C ALA A 9 -3.74 -21.74 -33.32
N ALA A 10 -3.47 -20.44 -33.18
CA ALA A 10 -2.61 -19.91 -32.12
C ALA A 10 -3.20 -20.19 -30.72
N PHE A 11 -4.50 -19.99 -30.53
CA PHE A 11 -5.17 -20.30 -29.26
C PHE A 11 -5.06 -21.79 -28.91
N ARG A 12 -5.28 -22.68 -29.88
CA ARG A 12 -5.13 -24.14 -29.67
C ARG A 12 -3.72 -24.49 -29.22
N ASP A 13 -2.70 -23.86 -29.81
CA ASP A 13 -1.30 -24.10 -29.46
C ASP A 13 -0.98 -23.61 -28.05
N GLU A 14 -1.50 -22.46 -27.66
CA GLU A 14 -1.40 -21.92 -26.29
C GLU A 14 -2.07 -22.84 -25.27
N VAL A 15 -3.32 -23.27 -25.50
CA VAL A 15 -4.03 -24.23 -24.64
C VAL A 15 -3.26 -25.55 -24.52
N ARG A 16 -2.70 -26.05 -25.63
CA ARG A 16 -1.89 -27.28 -25.61
C ARG A 16 -0.61 -27.11 -24.80
N ALA A 17 0.04 -25.95 -24.87
CA ALA A 17 1.21 -25.64 -24.07
C ALA A 17 0.87 -25.60 -22.57
N LEU A 18 -0.20 -24.89 -22.20
CA LEU A 18 -0.70 -24.81 -20.82
C LEU A 18 -1.07 -26.18 -20.25
N ALA A 19 -1.70 -27.04 -21.04
CA ALA A 19 -2.04 -28.40 -20.65
C ALA A 19 -0.79 -29.27 -20.40
N LYS A 20 0.22 -29.17 -21.26
CA LYS A 20 1.49 -29.90 -21.08
C LYS A 20 2.20 -29.51 -19.78
N THR A 21 2.15 -28.23 -19.42
CA THR A 21 2.77 -27.72 -18.18
C THR A 21 1.87 -27.89 -16.95
N LYS A 22 0.69 -28.50 -17.08
CA LYS A 22 -0.31 -28.62 -16.02
C LYS A 22 -0.62 -27.27 -15.35
N ALA A 23 -0.82 -26.24 -16.17
CA ALA A 23 -1.13 -24.92 -15.68
C ALA A 23 -2.46 -24.91 -14.90
N GLU A 24 -2.59 -23.95 -13.99
CA GLU A 24 -3.82 -23.71 -13.25
C GLU A 24 -4.96 -23.28 -14.17
N ALA A 25 -6.21 -23.54 -13.74
CA ALA A 25 -7.42 -23.18 -14.51
C ALA A 25 -7.46 -21.70 -14.92
N ALA A 26 -6.94 -20.81 -14.07
CA ALA A 26 -6.85 -19.38 -14.35
C ALA A 26 -6.04 -19.05 -15.62
N ALA A 27 -5.01 -19.84 -15.94
CA ALA A 27 -4.20 -19.62 -17.14
C ALA A 27 -4.98 -19.92 -18.42
N PHE A 28 -5.84 -20.95 -18.40
CA PHE A 28 -6.72 -21.26 -19.52
C PHE A 28 -7.79 -20.18 -19.71
N LEU A 29 -8.35 -19.65 -18.62
CA LEU A 29 -9.28 -18.51 -18.68
C LEU A 29 -8.60 -17.29 -19.28
N GLY A 30 -7.34 -17.00 -18.89
CA GLY A 30 -6.56 -15.94 -19.50
C GLY A 30 -6.33 -16.12 -21.00
N ALA A 31 -6.14 -17.36 -21.48
CA ALA A 31 -6.04 -17.65 -22.91
C ALA A 31 -7.38 -17.40 -23.64
N CYS A 32 -8.52 -17.73 -23.01
CA CYS A 32 -9.85 -17.40 -23.55
C CYS A 32 -10.07 -15.88 -23.62
N ASP A 33 -9.77 -15.15 -22.55
CA ASP A 33 -9.88 -13.69 -22.48
C ASP A 33 -9.03 -13.03 -23.56
N LYS A 34 -7.80 -13.53 -23.80
CA LYS A 34 -6.93 -13.05 -24.88
C LYS A 34 -7.57 -13.19 -26.27
N VAL A 35 -8.21 -14.33 -26.55
CA VAL A 35 -8.93 -14.50 -27.82
C VAL A 35 -10.12 -13.56 -27.92
N ARG A 36 -10.93 -13.47 -26.86
CA ARG A 36 -12.16 -12.66 -26.80
C ARG A 36 -11.86 -11.17 -26.94
N ASP A 37 -10.95 -10.66 -26.11
CA ASP A 37 -10.77 -9.22 -25.88
C ASP A 37 -9.66 -8.60 -26.73
N HIS A 38 -8.76 -9.41 -27.29
CA HIS A 38 -7.62 -8.91 -28.07
C HIS A 38 -7.60 -9.45 -29.49
N SER A 39 -7.47 -10.78 -29.67
CA SER A 39 -7.24 -11.36 -31.01
C SER A 39 -8.45 -11.18 -31.93
N LEU A 40 -9.65 -11.52 -31.45
CA LEU A 40 -10.88 -11.32 -32.21
C LEU A 40 -11.24 -9.84 -32.35
N ALA A 41 -11.01 -9.05 -31.32
CA ALA A 41 -11.24 -7.61 -31.35
C ALA A 41 -10.39 -6.92 -32.43
N ALA A 42 -9.10 -7.24 -32.53
CA ALA A 42 -8.22 -6.77 -33.60
C ALA A 42 -8.67 -7.24 -35.00
N ALA A 43 -9.38 -8.36 -35.08
CA ALA A 43 -9.97 -8.87 -36.31
C ALA A 43 -11.34 -8.26 -36.66
N GLY A 44 -11.87 -7.34 -35.84
CA GLY A 44 -13.18 -6.70 -36.02
C GLY A 44 -14.34 -7.56 -35.54
N VAL A 45 -14.09 -8.48 -34.59
CA VAL A 45 -15.11 -9.36 -34.01
C VAL A 45 -15.21 -9.06 -32.51
N ARG A 46 -16.37 -8.58 -32.08
CA ARG A 46 -16.70 -8.53 -30.65
C ARG A 46 -17.36 -9.85 -30.27
N LEU A 47 -16.83 -10.49 -29.24
CA LEU A 47 -17.38 -11.71 -28.64
C LEU A 47 -17.88 -11.38 -27.23
N GLU A 48 -19.18 -11.56 -27.00
CA GLU A 48 -19.86 -11.22 -25.74
C GLU A 48 -20.39 -12.50 -25.09
N ASP A 49 -19.95 -12.75 -23.87
CA ASP A 49 -20.44 -13.87 -23.06
C ASP A 49 -21.77 -13.49 -22.40
N LYS A 50 -22.80 -14.28 -22.61
CA LYS A 50 -24.09 -14.12 -21.93
C LYS A 50 -24.10 -14.86 -20.59
N ALA A 51 -24.96 -14.39 -19.68
CA ALA A 51 -25.14 -15.00 -18.37
C ALA A 51 -25.63 -16.46 -18.41
N ASP A 52 -26.21 -16.91 -19.54
CA ASP A 52 -26.61 -18.31 -19.77
C ASP A 52 -25.46 -19.20 -20.26
N GLY A 53 -24.23 -18.66 -20.34
CA GLY A 53 -23.04 -19.36 -20.79
C GLY A 53 -22.88 -19.45 -22.31
N LYS A 54 -23.78 -18.85 -23.09
CA LYS A 54 -23.63 -18.77 -24.55
C LYS A 54 -22.84 -17.51 -24.93
N ALA A 55 -21.89 -17.66 -25.83
CA ALA A 55 -21.25 -16.52 -26.45
C ALA A 55 -22.04 -16.07 -27.69
N VAL A 56 -22.22 -14.76 -27.85
CA VAL A 56 -22.70 -14.15 -29.11
C VAL A 56 -21.60 -13.29 -29.69
N TRP A 57 -21.60 -13.13 -31.00
CA TRP A 57 -20.60 -12.30 -31.67
C TRP A 57 -21.25 -11.32 -32.65
N LYS A 58 -20.57 -10.21 -32.88
CA LYS A 58 -20.89 -9.25 -33.92
C LYS A 58 -19.63 -8.72 -34.58
N LEU A 59 -19.76 -8.29 -35.84
CA LEU A 59 -18.73 -7.51 -36.50
C LEU A 59 -18.81 -6.07 -36.01
N GLU A 60 -17.65 -5.48 -35.77
CA GLU A 60 -17.49 -4.10 -35.37
C GLU A 60 -16.25 -3.54 -36.06
N ASP A 61 -16.17 -2.21 -36.18
CA ASP A 61 -14.96 -1.57 -36.67
C ASP A 61 -13.78 -1.89 -35.73
N PRO A 62 -12.67 -2.49 -36.23
CA PRO A 62 -11.47 -2.73 -35.43
C PRO A 62 -10.93 -1.47 -34.75
N ALA A 63 -11.11 -0.29 -35.35
CA ALA A 63 -10.68 0.97 -34.76
C ALA A 63 -11.48 1.33 -33.50
N VAL A 64 -12.79 1.05 -33.49
CA VAL A 64 -13.65 1.26 -32.31
C VAL A 64 -13.25 0.30 -31.19
N LEU A 65 -13.07 -0.98 -31.51
CA LEU A 65 -12.65 -1.99 -30.53
C LEU A 65 -11.26 -1.71 -29.96
N ALA A 66 -10.32 -1.23 -30.78
CA ALA A 66 -9.00 -0.83 -30.33
C ALA A 66 -9.05 0.39 -29.40
N ALA A 67 -9.91 1.37 -29.69
CA ALA A 67 -10.09 2.55 -28.84
C ALA A 67 -10.68 2.18 -27.46
N GLU A 68 -11.72 1.33 -27.42
CA GLU A 68 -12.31 0.84 -26.16
C GLU A 68 -11.30 0.04 -25.33
N LEU A 69 -10.48 -0.80 -25.98
CA LEU A 69 -9.42 -1.54 -25.29
C LEU A 69 -8.38 -0.59 -24.71
N ALA A 70 -7.93 0.40 -25.49
CA ALA A 70 -6.97 1.40 -25.04
C ALA A 70 -7.52 2.23 -23.87
N GLU A 71 -8.79 2.63 -23.91
CA GLU A 71 -9.46 3.33 -22.81
C GLU A 71 -9.53 2.45 -21.55
N ARG A 72 -9.92 1.19 -21.67
CA ARG A 72 -9.96 0.24 -20.55
C ARG A 72 -8.59 0.05 -19.92
N VAL A 73 -7.54 -0.09 -20.74
CA VAL A 73 -6.16 -0.19 -20.28
C VAL A 73 -5.72 1.08 -19.57
N ALA A 74 -6.03 2.26 -20.12
CA ALA A 74 -5.72 3.54 -19.51
C ALA A 74 -6.43 3.75 -18.16
N ILE A 75 -7.72 3.38 -18.06
CA ILE A 75 -8.48 3.43 -16.80
C ILE A 75 -7.86 2.50 -15.76
N ALA A 76 -7.53 1.26 -16.15
CA ALA A 76 -6.90 0.29 -15.25
C ALA A 76 -5.53 0.78 -14.76
N ALA A 77 -4.70 1.32 -15.66
CA ALA A 77 -3.40 1.90 -15.32
C ALA A 77 -3.54 3.10 -14.37
N ALA A 78 -4.48 4.02 -14.65
CA ALA A 78 -4.76 5.16 -13.79
C ALA A 78 -5.26 4.73 -12.40
N ALA A 79 -6.12 3.72 -12.32
CA ALA A 79 -6.60 3.17 -11.06
C ALA A 79 -5.47 2.50 -10.25
N ALA A 80 -4.61 1.72 -10.91
CA ALA A 80 -3.43 1.11 -10.28
C ALA A 80 -2.47 2.16 -9.73
N ARG A 81 -2.17 3.20 -10.52
CA ARG A 81 -1.33 4.33 -10.11
C ARG A 81 -1.92 5.05 -8.90
N LYS A 82 -3.21 5.40 -8.95
CA LYS A 82 -3.90 6.09 -7.86
C LYS A 82 -3.93 5.27 -6.57
N LYS A 83 -4.04 3.94 -6.67
CA LYS A 83 -3.98 3.05 -5.50
C LYS A 83 -2.61 3.13 -4.81
N LEU A 84 -1.53 3.14 -5.58
CA LEU A 84 -0.17 3.26 -5.05
C LEU A 84 0.09 4.67 -4.47
N GLU A 85 -0.34 5.72 -5.14
CA GLU A 85 -0.23 7.11 -4.62
C GLU A 85 -0.92 7.25 -3.26
N ASN A 86 -2.15 6.74 -3.14
CA ASN A 86 -2.86 6.73 -1.86
C ASN A 86 -2.15 5.92 -0.77
N ALA A 87 -1.47 4.82 -1.14
CA ALA A 87 -0.70 4.03 -0.18
C ALA A 87 0.54 4.79 0.31
N VAL A 88 1.26 5.46 -0.61
CA VAL A 88 2.40 6.33 -0.28
C VAL A 88 1.97 7.46 0.66
N ASP A 89 0.88 8.16 0.35
CA ASP A 89 0.41 9.29 1.17
C ASP A 89 0.03 8.86 2.58
N ARG A 90 -0.60 7.69 2.73
CA ARG A 90 -0.92 7.12 4.05
C ARG A 90 0.34 6.80 4.83
N LYS A 91 1.30 6.11 4.20
CA LYS A 91 2.57 5.74 4.83
C LYS A 91 3.41 6.95 5.21
N LYS A 92 3.46 7.98 4.36
CA LYS A 92 4.14 9.25 4.66
C LYS A 92 3.54 9.93 5.90
N LYS A 93 2.21 10.04 5.97
CA LYS A 93 1.53 10.61 7.14
C LYS A 93 1.82 9.82 8.42
N ASP A 94 1.86 8.50 8.34
CA ASP A 94 2.14 7.67 9.49
C ASP A 94 3.61 7.74 9.91
N LEU A 95 4.55 7.81 8.96
CA LEU A 95 5.95 8.04 9.23
C LEU A 95 6.17 9.41 9.89
N GLU A 96 5.56 10.48 9.35
CA GLU A 96 5.67 11.85 9.88
C GLU A 96 5.16 11.94 11.32
N LYS A 97 4.03 11.30 11.65
CA LYS A 97 3.53 11.21 13.04
C LYS A 97 4.56 10.57 13.97
N LEU A 98 5.16 9.47 13.55
CA LEU A 98 6.13 8.74 14.37
C LEU A 98 7.45 9.50 14.50
N GLN A 99 7.91 10.15 13.43
CA GLN A 99 9.07 11.05 13.46
C GLN A 99 8.82 12.25 14.37
N THR A 100 7.61 12.81 14.36
CA THR A 100 7.21 13.87 15.30
C THR A 100 7.34 13.37 16.74
N LEU A 101 6.83 12.18 17.04
CA LEU A 101 6.98 11.56 18.37
C LEU A 101 8.45 11.33 18.75
N ALA A 102 9.28 10.92 17.79
CA ALA A 102 10.71 10.69 17.99
C ALA A 102 11.48 12.00 18.22
N SER A 103 11.02 13.09 17.62
CA SER A 103 11.61 14.43 17.77
C SER A 103 11.20 15.14 19.07
N LEU A 104 10.22 14.60 19.81
CA LEU A 104 9.83 15.18 21.10
C LEU A 104 11.04 15.14 22.05
N PRO A 105 11.22 16.19 22.88
CA PRO A 105 12.27 16.17 23.90
C PRO A 105 12.09 14.97 24.85
N SER A 106 13.10 14.61 25.63
CA SER A 106 12.93 13.55 26.64
C SER A 106 11.81 13.90 27.64
N VAL A 107 11.23 12.91 28.31
CA VAL A 107 10.16 13.15 29.29
C VAL A 107 10.62 14.10 30.40
N ALA A 108 11.87 13.95 30.86
CA ALA A 108 12.46 14.83 31.85
C ALA A 108 12.54 16.29 31.37
N VAL A 109 13.01 16.51 30.14
CA VAL A 109 13.07 17.86 29.55
C VAL A 109 11.67 18.45 29.34
N ALA A 110 10.71 17.66 28.86
CA ALA A 110 9.33 18.09 28.65
C ALA A 110 8.60 18.50 29.94
N LEU A 111 9.04 17.97 31.09
CA LEU A 111 8.48 18.29 32.40
C LEU A 111 9.37 19.23 33.23
N GLY A 112 10.47 19.71 32.67
CA GLY A 112 11.46 20.56 33.37
C GLY A 112 10.90 21.89 33.87
N ASP A 113 9.80 22.38 33.29
CA ASP A 113 9.11 23.59 33.77
C ASP A 113 8.40 23.39 35.12
N LYS A 114 8.16 22.13 35.51
CA LYS A 114 7.41 21.74 36.72
C LYS A 114 8.27 21.04 37.77
N TYR A 115 9.32 20.34 37.34
CA TYR A 115 10.14 19.49 38.21
C TYR A 115 11.62 19.71 37.92
N SER A 116 12.43 19.77 38.98
CA SER A 116 13.87 20.07 38.88
C SER A 116 14.76 18.82 38.90
N ALA A 117 14.25 17.68 39.38
CA ALA A 117 14.98 16.42 39.43
C ALA A 117 14.09 15.22 39.14
N PHE A 118 14.69 14.18 38.59
CA PHE A 118 14.04 12.95 38.16
C PHE A 118 14.86 11.75 38.65
N ASP A 119 14.18 10.65 38.96
CA ASP A 119 14.79 9.41 39.38
C ASP A 119 15.55 8.74 38.22
N ALA A 120 16.73 8.17 38.51
CA ALA A 120 17.61 7.63 37.47
C ALA A 120 17.15 6.28 36.90
N GLU A 121 16.43 5.47 37.68
CA GLU A 121 15.94 4.15 37.25
C GLU A 121 14.56 4.24 36.60
N THR A 122 13.64 4.95 37.25
CA THR A 122 12.24 5.03 36.85
C THR A 122 11.94 6.22 35.92
N GLY A 123 12.76 7.28 35.97
CA GLY A 123 12.51 8.52 35.26
C GLY A 123 11.40 9.38 35.87
N GLU A 124 10.80 8.98 37.00
CA GLU A 124 9.73 9.73 37.66
C GLU A 124 10.26 11.03 38.30
N PRO A 125 9.49 12.14 38.33
CA PRO A 125 9.93 13.37 39.00
C PRO A 125 10.06 13.18 40.52
N THR A 126 11.16 13.67 41.10
CA THR A 126 11.47 13.56 42.55
C THR A 126 11.39 14.88 43.29
N MET A 127 11.66 16.00 42.61
CA MET A 127 11.68 17.34 43.19
C MET A 127 10.75 18.29 42.41
N ASP A 128 10.12 19.22 43.10
CA ASP A 128 9.37 20.30 42.46
C ASP A 128 10.29 21.31 41.74
N LYS A 129 9.71 22.34 41.11
CA LYS A 129 10.49 23.37 40.40
C LYS A 129 11.51 24.10 41.28
N LEU A 130 11.25 24.20 42.58
CA LEU A 130 12.09 24.92 43.55
C LEU A 130 13.15 24.00 44.20
N GLY A 131 13.15 22.70 43.88
CA GLY A 131 14.07 21.73 44.46
C GLY A 131 13.58 21.10 45.76
N VAL A 132 12.29 21.24 46.08
CA VAL A 132 11.68 20.63 47.27
C VAL A 132 11.19 19.21 46.93
N ALA A 133 11.43 18.27 47.84
CA ALA A 133 11.03 16.88 47.67
C ALA A 133 9.51 16.73 47.51
N LEU A 134 9.10 15.94 46.53
CA LEU A 134 7.69 15.67 46.26
C LEU A 134 7.15 14.58 47.21
N GLU A 135 6.11 14.93 47.98
CA GLU A 135 5.44 14.03 48.91
C GLU A 135 3.91 14.06 48.75
N GLY A 136 3.24 13.00 49.24
CA GLY A 136 1.78 12.89 49.23
C GLY A 136 1.12 13.23 47.88
N LYS A 137 0.17 14.17 47.91
CA LYS A 137 -0.59 14.60 46.72
C LYS A 137 0.29 15.20 45.61
N ALA A 138 1.41 15.83 45.96
CA ALA A 138 2.32 16.41 44.97
C ALA A 138 3.04 15.32 44.18
N LYS A 139 3.47 14.25 44.85
CA LYS A 139 4.06 13.06 44.23
C LYS A 139 3.07 12.34 43.31
N GLU A 140 1.83 12.14 43.74
CA GLU A 140 0.79 11.53 42.90
C GLU A 140 0.50 12.35 41.63
N LYS A 141 0.48 13.68 41.74
CA LYS A 141 0.29 14.57 40.58
C LYS A 141 1.48 14.47 39.63
N ALA A 142 2.70 14.44 40.15
CA ALA A 142 3.92 14.30 39.35
C ALA A 142 3.97 12.97 38.60
N LYS A 143 3.59 11.88 39.26
CA LYS A 143 3.46 10.57 38.61
C LYS A 143 2.44 10.60 37.48
N LYS A 144 1.27 11.21 37.68
CA LYS A 144 0.25 11.36 36.61
C LYS A 144 0.75 12.20 35.44
N ASP A 145 1.53 13.25 35.69
CA ASP A 145 2.12 14.08 34.64
C ASP A 145 3.20 13.32 33.86
N PHE A 146 4.01 12.51 34.54
CA PHE A 146 4.97 11.59 33.94
C PHE A 146 4.29 10.52 33.08
N GLU A 147 3.30 9.80 33.61
CA GLU A 147 2.54 8.79 32.89
C GLU A 147 1.90 9.36 31.62
N LYS A 148 1.34 10.58 31.67
CA LYS A 148 0.82 11.27 30.48
C LYS A 148 1.91 11.54 29.45
N ALA A 149 3.08 11.99 29.87
CA ALA A 149 4.20 12.26 28.98
C ALA A 149 4.73 10.97 28.32
N VAL A 150 4.84 9.88 29.07
CA VAL A 150 5.21 8.56 28.54
C VAL A 150 4.15 8.05 27.56
N LYS A 151 2.87 8.18 27.91
CA LYS A 151 1.74 7.71 27.09
C LYS A 151 1.68 8.35 25.71
N ILE A 152 2.08 9.61 25.57
CA ILE A 152 2.19 10.28 24.26
C ILE A 152 3.18 9.56 23.33
N ARG A 153 4.25 8.98 23.88
CA ARG A 153 5.32 8.28 23.14
C ARG A 153 5.07 6.78 22.98
N GLU A 154 4.08 6.23 23.67
CA GLU A 154 3.73 4.80 23.65
C GLU A 154 3.56 4.22 22.24
N PRO A 155 2.90 4.91 21.26
CA PRO A 155 2.76 4.36 19.91
C PRO A 155 4.10 4.14 19.19
N LEU A 156 5.06 5.05 19.37
CA LEU A 156 6.39 4.92 18.81
C LEU A 156 7.18 3.82 19.55
N ALA A 157 7.13 3.81 20.88
CA ALA A 157 7.82 2.81 21.69
C ALA A 157 7.38 1.38 21.35
N LYS A 158 6.07 1.14 21.15
CA LYS A 158 5.53 -0.15 20.71
C LYS A 158 6.10 -0.58 19.36
N LYS A 159 6.11 0.32 18.36
CA LYS A 159 6.69 0.02 17.04
C LYS A 159 8.19 -0.26 17.10
N MET A 160 8.95 0.50 17.90
CA MET A 160 10.39 0.30 18.04
C MET A 160 10.73 -0.98 18.81
N MET A 161 9.84 -1.46 19.68
CA MET A 161 9.99 -2.74 20.38
C MET A 161 9.77 -3.93 19.43
N GLU A 162 8.80 -3.83 18.51
CA GLU A 162 8.56 -4.84 17.47
C GLU A 162 9.65 -4.83 16.40
N ASP A 163 10.06 -3.63 15.98
CA ASP A 163 11.09 -3.41 14.96
C ASP A 163 11.90 -2.14 15.31
N PRO A 164 13.14 -2.29 15.83
CA PRO A 164 14.00 -1.17 16.15
C PRO A 164 14.30 -0.25 14.95
N ASP A 165 14.25 -0.79 13.73
CA ASP A 165 14.47 -0.05 12.49
C ASP A 165 13.16 0.37 11.81
N CYS A 166 12.02 0.33 12.50
CA CYS A 166 10.69 0.58 11.93
C CYS A 166 10.60 1.89 11.12
N LEU A 167 11.20 2.98 11.59
CA LEU A 167 11.19 4.26 10.88
C LEU A 167 11.98 4.19 9.56
N LYS A 168 13.13 3.50 9.56
CA LYS A 168 13.95 3.31 8.35
C LYS A 168 13.23 2.39 7.36
N ASN A 169 12.62 1.31 7.86
CA ASN A 169 11.88 0.36 7.04
C ASN A 169 10.65 1.03 6.40
N MET A 170 9.91 1.84 7.16
CA MET A 170 8.81 2.65 6.62
C MET A 170 9.28 3.66 5.58
N ALA A 171 10.41 4.34 5.79
CA ALA A 171 10.98 5.27 4.83
C ALA A 171 11.38 4.56 3.52
N LYS A 172 12.04 3.41 3.63
CA LYS A 172 12.42 2.59 2.48
C LYS A 172 11.21 2.08 1.70
N GLU A 173 10.16 1.61 2.37
CA GLU A 173 8.94 1.16 1.70
C GLU A 173 8.24 2.30 0.95
N ILE A 174 8.25 3.52 1.49
CA ILE A 174 7.75 4.71 0.80
C ILE A 174 8.55 5.00 -0.46
N GLU A 175 9.88 4.88 -0.40
CA GLU A 175 10.78 5.08 -1.54
C GLU A 175 10.53 4.02 -2.63
N ASP A 176 10.43 2.75 -2.25
CA ASP A 176 10.15 1.64 -3.17
C ASP A 176 8.81 1.83 -3.89
N LEU A 177 7.76 2.24 -3.17
CA LEU A 177 6.46 2.54 -3.76
C LEU A 177 6.49 3.77 -4.67
N ALA A 178 7.27 4.80 -4.31
CA ALA A 178 7.45 5.98 -5.16
C ALA A 178 8.17 5.61 -6.48
N LEU A 179 9.21 4.77 -6.42
CA LEU A 179 9.87 4.23 -7.62
C LEU A 179 8.91 3.41 -8.47
N GLN A 180 8.02 2.64 -7.85
CA GLN A 180 7.00 1.86 -8.56
C GLN A 180 5.99 2.76 -9.29
N ILE A 181 5.58 3.87 -8.67
CA ILE A 181 4.71 4.87 -9.30
C ILE A 181 5.42 5.54 -10.49
N GLU A 182 6.69 5.90 -10.35
CA GLU A 182 7.46 6.51 -11.44
C GLU A 182 7.63 5.55 -12.62
N LYS A 183 7.83 4.26 -12.39
CA LYS A 183 7.82 3.26 -13.46
C LYS A 183 6.49 3.25 -14.22
N LEU A 184 5.36 3.23 -13.51
CA LEU A 184 4.02 3.25 -14.12
C LEU A 184 3.66 4.56 -14.84
N LYS A 185 4.39 5.66 -14.61
CA LYS A 185 4.20 6.91 -15.37
C LYS A 185 4.99 6.94 -16.68
N ASN A 186 6.05 6.15 -16.74
CA ASN A 186 6.98 6.11 -17.88
C ASN A 186 6.71 4.93 -18.82
N GLU A 187 5.74 4.08 -18.49
CA GLU A 187 5.16 3.01 -19.32
C GLU A 187 3.91 3.52 -20.06
#